data_AF-A0A962Y8W4-F1
#
_entry.id   AF-A0A962Y8W4-F1
#
_cell.length_a   1.000
_cell.length_b   1.000
_cell.length_c   1.000
_cell.angle_alpha   90.00
_cell.angle_beta   90.00
_cell.angle_gamma   90.00
#
_symmetry.space_group_name_H-M   'P 1'
#
loop_
_entity.id
_entity.type
_entity.pdbx_description
1 polymer ?
#
loop_
_entity_poly.entity_id
_entity_poly.type
_entity_poly.pdbx_seq_one_letter_code
_entity_poly.pdbx_strand_id
1 'polypeptide(L)' 'AADPDQSGVELLGPVPAPMERRAGRYRSQLLLQSGERAALRRFLEPWLTALEGLKSARKVRWSLDVDPLDLF' A
#
# COMPACT_ATOMS: atom_id res chain seq x y z
N ALA A 1 9.21 13.13 8.60
CA ALA A 1 8.34 11.95 8.39
C ALA A 1 6.91 12.48 8.39
N ALA A 2 6.15 12.27 7.32
CA ALA A 2 4.75 12.69 7.29
C ALA A 2 3.98 11.84 8.31
N ASP A 3 3.39 12.50 9.29
CA ASP A 3 2.56 11.88 10.31
C ASP A 3 1.24 11.42 9.65
N PRO A 4 0.91 10.12 9.63
CA PRO A 4 -0.28 9.61 8.95
C PRO A 4 -1.58 10.24 9.48
N ASP A 5 -1.56 10.75 10.71
CA ASP A 5 -2.71 11.36 11.39
C ASP A 5 -3.20 12.67 10.74
N GLN A 6 -2.32 13.46 10.12
CA GLN A 6 -2.74 14.73 9.51
C GLN A 6 -3.42 14.57 8.15
N SER A 7 -3.26 13.42 7.49
CA SER A 7 -3.88 13.14 6.20
C SER A 7 -5.32 12.63 6.30
N GLY A 8 -5.77 12.19 7.48
CA GLY A 8 -7.03 11.44 7.63
C GLY A 8 -6.99 10.08 6.92
N VAL A 9 -5.79 9.52 6.71
CA VAL A 9 -5.56 8.22 6.06
C VAL A 9 -4.91 7.29 7.08
N GLU A 10 -5.57 6.18 7.37
CA GLU A 10 -5.02 5.12 8.20
C GLU A 10 -4.25 4.11 7.35
N LEU A 11 -3.12 3.67 7.88
CA LEU A 11 -2.22 2.71 7.24
C LEU A 11 -2.17 1.42 8.07
N LEU A 12 -2.57 0.30 7.47
CA LEU A 12 -2.63 -1.01 8.12
C LEU A 12 -1.69 -1.99 7.42
N GLY A 13 -0.75 -2.56 8.17
CA GLY A 13 0.25 -3.52 7.67
C GLY A 13 1.69 -3.02 7.78
N PRO A 14 2.66 -3.64 7.08
CA PRO A 14 2.48 -4.74 6.13
C PRO A 14 2.05 -6.03 6.84
N VAL A 15 0.96 -6.64 6.38
CA VAL A 15 0.48 -7.93 6.92
C VAL A 15 1.03 -9.07 6.04
N PRO A 16 1.68 -10.10 6.62
CA PRO A 16 2.12 -11.26 5.87
C PRO A 16 0.91 -12.07 5.37
N ALA A 17 0.95 -12.54 4.12
CA ALA A 17 -0.04 -13.49 3.65
C ALA A 17 0.09 -14.82 4.45
N PRO A 18 -1.02 -15.50 4.82
CA PRO A 18 -1.01 -16.72 5.63
C PRO A 18 -0.22 -17.91 5.06
N MET A 19 0.13 -17.89 3.77
CA MET A 19 0.89 -18.94 3.10
C MET A 19 2.26 -18.39 2.68
N GLU A 20 3.30 -18.66 3.47
CA GLU A 20 4.66 -18.11 3.28
C GLU A 20 5.35 -18.50 1.94
N ARG A 21 4.82 -19.45 1.16
CA ARG A 21 5.39 -19.81 -0.14
C ARG A 21 4.33 -20.38 -1.10
N ARG A 22 3.89 -19.59 -2.07
CA ARG A 22 3.43 -20.13 -3.37
C ARG A 22 4.47 -19.82 -4.43
N ALA A 23 4.94 -20.86 -5.13
CA ALA A 23 5.96 -20.75 -6.17
C ALA A 23 7.24 -19.97 -5.76
N GLY A 24 7.64 -20.05 -4.48
CA GLY A 24 8.88 -19.44 -3.99
C GLY A 24 8.81 -17.94 -3.70
N ARG A 25 7.63 -17.32 -3.67
CA ARG A 25 7.47 -15.87 -3.43
C ARG A 25 6.62 -15.59 -2.19
N TYR A 26 7.04 -14.61 -1.41
CA TYR A 26 6.29 -14.04 -0.30
C TYR A 26 5.38 -12.93 -0.82
N ARG A 27 4.13 -12.89 -0.34
CA ARG A 27 3.19 -11.79 -0.61
C ARG A 27 2.87 -11.09 0.71
N SER A 28 2.90 -9.78 0.66
CA SER A 28 2.44 -8.92 1.75
C SER A 28 1.54 -7.85 1.17
N GLN A 29 0.64 -7.34 1.98
CA GLN A 29 -0.23 -6.23 1.61
C GLN A 29 -0.16 -5.11 2.64
N LEU A 30 -0.36 -3.89 2.14
CA LEU A 30 -0.51 -2.67 2.92
C LEU A 30 -1.88 -2.11 2.56
N LEU A 31 -2.75 -1.98 3.55
CA LEU A 31 -4.10 -1.46 3.37
C LEU A 31 -4.12 0.01 3.79
N LEU A 32 -4.65 0.86 2.91
CA LEU A 32 -4.85 2.28 3.17
C LEU A 32 -6.35 2.52 3.21
N GLN A 33 -6.83 3.13 4.29
CA GLN A 33 -8.26 3.46 4.44
C GLN A 33 -8.45 4.90 4.91
N SER A 34 -9.58 5.48 4.56
CA SER A 34 -9.99 6.80 5.03
C SER A 34 -11.50 6.91 4.98
N GLY A 35 -12.08 7.71 5.88
CA GLY A 35 -13.48 8.13 5.78
C GLY A 35 -13.76 9.04 4.58
N GLU A 36 -12.71 9.63 3.98
CA GLU A 36 -12.83 10.51 2.82
C GLU A 36 -11.99 10.02 1.64
N ARG A 37 -12.63 9.69 0.51
CA ARG A 37 -11.93 9.30 -0.73
C ARG A 37 -10.94 10.35 -1.22
N ALA A 38 -11.23 11.63 -0.99
CA ALA A 38 -10.35 12.73 -1.35
C ALA A 38 -9.04 12.71 -0.57
N ALA A 39 -9.06 12.29 0.70
CA ALA A 39 -7.88 12.15 1.54
C ALA A 39 -6.93 11.07 0.99
N LEU A 40 -7.47 9.89 0.61
CA LEU A 40 -6.69 8.82 -0.02
C LEU A 40 -6.02 9.28 -1.33
N ARG A 41 -6.75 10.02 -2.18
CA ARG A 41 -6.17 10.55 -3.44
C ARG A 41 -5.02 11.52 -3.18
N ARG A 42 -5.22 12.50 -2.29
CA ARG A 42 -4.18 13.47 -1.92
C ARG A 42 -2.95 12.79 -1.30
N PHE A 43 -3.18 11.75 -0.51
CA PHE A 43 -2.10 10.95 0.07
C PHE A 43 -1.33 10.16 -1.00
N LEU A 44 -2.04 9.48 -1.91
CA LEU A 44 -1.44 8.58 -2.90
C LEU A 44 -0.63 9.30 -3.99
N GLU A 45 -1.00 10.51 -4.41
CA GLU A 45 -0.31 11.26 -5.48
C GLU A 45 1.20 11.42 -5.25
N PRO A 46 1.66 12.05 -4.14
CA PRO A 46 3.10 12.14 -3.87
C PRO A 46 3.73 10.78 -3.55
N TRP A 47 2.93 9.85 -3.00
CA TRP A 47 3.41 8.53 -2.61
C TRP A 47 3.76 7.66 -3.81
N LEU A 48 2.94 7.67 -4.87
CA LEU A 48 3.21 6.97 -6.12
C LEU A 48 4.51 7.45 -6.75
N THR A 49 4.70 8.77 -6.82
CA THR A 49 5.94 9.37 -7.33
C THR A 49 7.16 8.90 -6.53
N ALA A 50 7.05 8.86 -5.19
CA ALA A 50 8.12 8.37 -4.33
C ALA A 50 8.39 6.87 -4.55
N LEU A 51 7.35 6.04 -4.64
CA LEU A 51 7.46 4.59 -4.85
C LEU A 51 8.12 4.25 -6.19
N GLU A 52 7.76 4.95 -7.27
CA GLU A 52 8.38 4.77 -8.59
C GLU A 52 9.87 5.16 -8.58
N GLY A 53 10.23 6.20 -7.82
CA GLY A 53 11.62 6.64 -7.64
C GLY A 53 12.48 5.73 -6.74
N LEU A 54 11.87 4.85 -5.93
CA LEU A 54 12.61 3.99 -5.01
C LEU A 54 13.36 2.89 -5.76
N LYS A 55 14.71 2.93 -5.69
CA LYS A 55 15.55 1.87 -6.24
C LYS A 55 15.20 0.48 -5.68
N SER A 56 14.77 0.41 -4.42
CA SER A 56 14.33 -0.81 -3.74
C SER A 56 13.00 -1.36 -4.25
N ALA A 57 12.11 -0.52 -4.80
CA ALA A 57 10.83 -0.95 -5.34
C ALA A 57 11.00 -1.96 -6.48
N ARG A 58 12.13 -1.92 -7.21
CA ARG A 58 12.49 -2.89 -8.25
C ARG A 58 12.81 -4.29 -7.74
N LYS A 59 13.02 -4.47 -6.43
CA LYS A 59 13.28 -5.78 -5.80
C LYS A 59 12.01 -6.59 -5.57
N VAL A 60 10.84 -5.95 -5.68
CA VAL A 60 9.53 -6.58 -5.46
C VAL A 60 8.60 -6.25 -6.62
N ARG A 61 7.67 -7.15 -6.92
CA ARG A 61 6.54 -6.82 -7.79
C ARG A 61 5.44 -6.26 -6.89
N TRP A 62 5.09 -4.99 -7.09
CA TRP A 62 3.99 -4.35 -6.38
C TRP A 62 2.90 -3.93 -7.36
N SER A 63 1.68 -3.80 -6.83
CA SER A 63 0.51 -3.23 -7.50
C SER A 63 -0.25 -2.39 -6.49
N LEU A 64 -1.04 -1.45 -6.98
CA LEU A 64 -1.98 -0.66 -6.18
C LEU A 64 -3.38 -0.95 -6.69
N ASP A 65 -4.22 -1.49 -5.82
CA ASP A 65 -5.62 -1.77 -6.11
C ASP A 65 -6.47 -0.72 -5.39
N VAL A 66 -7.29 0.03 -6.15
CA VAL A 66 -8.21 1.05 -5.62
C VAL A 66 -9.60 0.45 -5.56
N ASP A 67 -10.26 0.59 -4.41
CA ASP A 67 -11.60 0.05 -4.14
C ASP A 67 -11.70 -1.47 -4.47
N PRO A 68 -10.82 -2.33 -3.89
CA PRO A 68 -10.81 -3.75 -4.21
C PRO A 68 -12.13 -4.43 -3.78
N LEU A 69 -12.71 -5.22 -4.68
CA LEU A 69 -13.95 -5.97 -4.41
C LEU A 69 -13.70 -7.19 -3.51
N ASP A 70 -12.47 -7.69 -3.44
CA ASP A 70 -12.07 -8.82 -2.62
C ASP A 70 -10.69 -8.57 -2.00
N LEU A 71 -10.56 -8.79 -0.69
CA LEU A 71 -9.30 -8.59 0.06
C LEU A 71 -8.52 -9.91 0.26
N PHE A 72 -9.00 -11.01 -0.35
CA PHE A 72 -8.51 -12.38 -0.12
C PHE A 72 -8.07 -13.10 -1.39
#